data_AF-A0A165K5C7-F1
#
_entry.id   AF-A0A165K5C7-F1
#
_cell.length_a   1.000
_cell.length_b   1.000
_cell.length_c   1.000
_cell.angle_alpha   90.00
_cell.angle_beta   90.00
_cell.angle_gamma   90.00
#
_symmetry.space_group_name_H-M   'P 1'
#
loop_
_entity.id
_entity.type
_entity.pdbx_description
1 polymer ?
#
loop_
_entity_poly.entity_id
_entity_poly.type
_entity_poly.pdbx_seq_one_letter_code
_entity_poly.pdbx_strand_id
1 'polypeptide(L)'
;MGDAGRMVGAIKVLTDSGSSMYSLAIAVHTFFVIVLRWMPPKNFRIPAMVVVLSWTYRLVFYAAIMGAKRPEEPLFTPTPFWCWISAAYGYARIPAFYLWLWSSTGLSILLYVPLFLCIRGNLEIDPTRPWRVALRRTPTPIEVIGPAIRIADQSRKMLMYPVVYVVLSVPFSVIRWVATFKATHVVTTPWYFLCICLHNCEGLANVLLLALTRPSILGFAMAASRGQGPIVDEPTELRFVQEDPGIPRASRRSGVDSTG
;
A
#
# COMPACT_ATOMS: atom_id res chain seq x y z
N MET A 1 38.67 -13.36 3.63
CA MET A 1 37.33 -12.78 3.82
C MET A 1 36.72 -13.44 5.04
N GLY A 2 36.53 -12.72 6.14
CA GLY A 2 36.11 -13.32 7.41
C GLY A 2 34.67 -13.84 7.39
N ASP A 3 34.35 -14.74 8.31
CA ASP A 3 33.03 -15.36 8.44
C ASP A 3 31.88 -14.34 8.59
N ALA A 4 32.17 -13.19 9.22
CA ALA A 4 31.23 -12.08 9.37
C ALA A 4 30.68 -11.54 8.03
N GLY A 5 31.53 -11.44 6.99
CA GLY A 5 31.08 -10.94 5.68
C GLY A 5 30.11 -11.91 5.00
N ARG A 6 30.33 -13.21 5.16
CA ARG A 6 29.46 -14.26 4.63
C ARG A 6 28.10 -14.26 5.34
N MET A 7 28.09 -14.07 6.65
CA MET A 7 26.84 -13.95 7.43
C MET A 7 26.01 -12.74 7.00
N VAL A 8 26.64 -11.56 6.91
CA VAL A 8 25.94 -10.34 6.47
C VAL A 8 25.40 -10.49 5.05
N GLY A 9 26.18 -11.06 4.13
CA GLY A 9 25.73 -11.33 2.77
C GLY A 9 24.56 -12.32 2.69
N ALA A 10 24.59 -13.40 3.49
CA ALA A 10 23.52 -14.38 3.55
C ALA A 10 22.22 -13.80 4.10
N ILE A 11 22.30 -13.06 5.22
CA ILE A 11 21.15 -12.37 5.80
C ILE A 11 20.54 -11.44 4.76
N LYS A 12 21.38 -10.63 4.11
CA LYS A 12 20.92 -9.65 3.13
C LYS A 12 20.15 -10.28 1.98
N VAL A 13 20.60 -11.41 1.43
CA VAL A 13 19.89 -12.13 0.35
C VAL A 13 18.53 -12.67 0.82
N LEU A 14 18.45 -13.18 2.06
CA LEU A 14 17.21 -13.71 2.63
C LEU A 14 16.20 -12.62 3.03
N THR A 15 16.67 -11.43 3.38
CA THR A 15 15.82 -10.35 3.90
C THR A 15 15.46 -9.30 2.86
N ASP A 16 16.38 -8.91 1.98
CA ASP A 16 16.17 -7.78 1.05
C ASP A 16 15.00 -8.01 0.09
N SER A 17 14.82 -9.23 -0.43
CA SER A 17 13.69 -9.56 -1.30
C SER A 17 12.35 -9.57 -0.55
N GLY A 18 12.37 -9.85 0.75
CA GLY A 18 11.16 -10.02 1.55
C GLY A 18 10.31 -8.75 1.58
N SER A 19 10.91 -7.59 1.82
CA SER A 19 10.18 -6.30 1.85
C SER A 19 9.45 -6.04 0.54
N SER A 20 10.15 -6.16 -0.60
CA SER A 20 9.54 -5.95 -1.93
C SER A 20 8.45 -6.98 -2.25
N MET A 21 8.60 -8.25 -1.83
CA MET A 21 7.56 -9.28 -2.01
C MET A 21 6.29 -8.94 -1.23
N TYR A 22 6.41 -8.51 0.03
CA TYR A 22 5.26 -8.11 0.84
C TYR A 22 4.62 -6.81 0.32
N SER A 23 5.42 -5.82 -0.08
CA SER A 23 4.94 -4.59 -0.70
C SER A 23 4.20 -4.88 -2.02
N LEU A 24 4.71 -5.81 -2.84
CA LEU A 24 4.01 -6.28 -4.05
C LEU A 24 2.69 -6.95 -3.69
N ALA A 25 2.66 -7.84 -2.70
CA ALA A 25 1.44 -8.51 -2.26
C ALA A 25 0.37 -7.52 -1.74
N ILE A 26 0.79 -6.49 -0.99
CA ILE A 26 -0.07 -5.40 -0.54
C ILE A 26 -0.60 -4.63 -1.73
N ALA A 27 0.25 -4.30 -2.70
CA ALA A 27 -0.15 -3.60 -3.91
C ALA A 27 -1.14 -4.43 -4.75
N VAL A 28 -0.89 -5.72 -4.95
CA VAL A 28 -1.81 -6.64 -5.64
C VAL A 28 -3.16 -6.70 -4.90
N HIS A 29 -3.14 -6.92 -3.59
CA HIS A 29 -4.35 -6.94 -2.78
C HIS A 29 -5.15 -5.63 -2.92
N THR A 30 -4.46 -4.50 -2.83
CA THR A 30 -5.04 -3.16 -2.98
C THR A 30 -5.63 -2.95 -4.38
N PHE A 31 -4.96 -3.45 -5.42
CA PHE A 31 -5.48 -3.42 -6.79
C PHE A 31 -6.80 -4.19 -6.92
N PHE A 32 -6.87 -5.42 -6.40
CA PHE A 32 -8.11 -6.20 -6.40
C PHE A 32 -9.24 -5.52 -5.61
N VAL A 33 -8.93 -4.95 -4.46
CA VAL A 33 -9.94 -4.27 -3.61
C VAL A 33 -10.45 -2.99 -4.27
N ILE A 34 -9.60 -2.22 -4.94
CA ILE A 34 -9.98 -0.89 -5.47
C ILE A 34 -10.51 -0.99 -6.90
N VAL A 35 -9.78 -1.67 -7.79
CA VAL A 35 -10.10 -1.76 -9.22
C VAL A 35 -11.15 -2.82 -9.48
N LEU A 36 -11.13 -3.93 -8.74
CA LEU A 36 -12.09 -5.02 -8.93
C LEU A 36 -13.19 -5.03 -7.86
N ARG A 37 -13.20 -4.06 -6.93
CA ARG A 37 -14.11 -3.96 -5.77
C ARG A 37 -14.26 -5.29 -5.02
N TRP A 38 -13.21 -6.09 -5.01
CA TRP A 38 -13.25 -7.39 -4.38
C TRP A 38 -13.33 -7.24 -2.86
N MET A 39 -14.33 -7.87 -2.26
CA MET A 39 -14.45 -7.95 -0.81
C MET A 39 -13.64 -9.15 -0.31
N PRO A 40 -12.50 -8.92 0.37
CA PRO A 40 -11.67 -10.03 0.80
C PRO A 40 -12.44 -10.85 1.86
N PRO A 41 -12.41 -12.19 1.77
CA PRO A 41 -12.99 -13.02 2.81
C PRO A 41 -12.25 -12.76 4.13
N LYS A 42 -12.97 -12.78 5.25
CA LYS A 42 -12.40 -12.57 6.61
C LYS A 42 -11.40 -13.66 7.05
N ASN A 43 -11.11 -14.62 6.17
CA ASN A 43 -10.29 -15.78 6.46
C ASN A 43 -8.81 -15.43 6.38
N PHE A 44 -8.03 -15.87 7.36
CA PHE A 44 -6.57 -15.65 7.40
C PHE A 44 -5.78 -16.50 6.38
N ARG A 45 -6.47 -17.26 5.52
CA ARG A 45 -5.85 -18.18 4.55
C ARG A 45 -4.98 -17.46 3.51
N ILE A 46 -5.47 -16.34 2.96
CA ILE A 46 -4.75 -15.57 1.94
C ILE A 46 -3.44 -14.97 2.49
N PRO A 47 -3.43 -14.22 3.61
CA PRO A 47 -2.18 -13.68 4.14
C PRO A 47 -1.22 -14.79 4.59
N ALA A 48 -1.71 -15.87 5.21
CA ALA A 48 -0.89 -17.02 5.56
C ALA A 48 -0.22 -17.66 4.33
N MET A 49 -0.98 -17.87 3.25
CA MET A 49 -0.47 -18.39 1.99
C MET A 49 0.63 -17.49 1.40
N VAL A 50 0.42 -16.17 1.38
CA VAL A 50 1.42 -15.21 0.89
C VAL A 50 2.71 -15.31 1.70
N VAL A 51 2.62 -15.37 3.03
CA VAL A 51 3.80 -15.51 3.90
C VAL A 51 4.54 -16.82 3.64
N VAL A 52 3.82 -17.94 3.59
CA VAL A 52 4.42 -19.27 3.35
C VAL A 52 5.10 -19.34 1.98
N LEU A 53 4.44 -18.86 0.92
CA LEU A 53 5.02 -18.82 -0.42
C LEU A 53 6.27 -17.92 -0.47
N SER A 54 6.21 -16.78 0.22
CA SER A 54 7.33 -15.83 0.26
C SER A 54 8.55 -16.40 1.00
N TRP A 55 8.35 -17.11 2.11
CA TRP A 55 9.43 -17.81 2.80
C TRP A 55 9.98 -18.97 1.98
N THR A 56 9.09 -19.79 1.40
CA THR A 56 9.48 -20.94 0.59
C THR A 56 10.35 -20.51 -0.59
N TYR A 57 9.93 -19.48 -1.33
CA TYR A 57 10.72 -18.92 -2.43
C TYR A 57 12.12 -18.49 -1.97
N ARG A 58 12.21 -17.72 -0.87
CA ARG A 58 13.50 -17.19 -0.39
C ARG A 58 14.45 -18.30 0.09
N LEU A 59 13.92 -19.30 0.78
CA LEU A 59 14.71 -20.45 1.25
C LEU A 59 15.18 -21.32 0.09
N VAL A 60 14.29 -21.66 -0.85
CA VAL A 60 14.63 -22.45 -2.04
C VAL A 60 15.65 -21.72 -2.90
N PHE A 61 15.45 -20.41 -3.10
CA PHE A 61 16.37 -19.58 -3.88
C PHE A 61 17.75 -19.48 -3.21
N TYR A 62 17.80 -19.28 -1.90
CA TYR A 62 19.06 -19.27 -1.15
C TYR A 62 19.79 -20.62 -1.24
N ALA A 63 19.07 -21.73 -1.07
CA ALA A 63 19.62 -23.08 -1.23
C ALA A 63 20.17 -23.31 -2.65
N ALA A 64 19.45 -22.86 -3.68
CA ALA A 64 19.89 -22.97 -5.07
C ALA A 64 21.19 -22.19 -5.34
N ILE A 65 21.31 -20.97 -4.81
CA ILE A 65 22.56 -20.19 -4.93
C ILE A 65 23.72 -20.87 -4.21
N MET A 66 23.47 -21.40 -3.01
CA MET A 66 24.49 -22.11 -2.24
C MET A 66 24.96 -23.38 -2.96
N GLY A 67 24.06 -24.09 -3.64
CA GLY A 67 24.38 -25.25 -4.49
C GLY A 67 25.09 -24.88 -5.79
N ALA A 68 24.82 -23.71 -6.36
CA ALA A 68 25.47 -23.21 -7.58
C ALA A 68 26.82 -22.52 -7.34
N LYS A 69 27.33 -22.52 -6.09
CA LYS A 69 28.60 -21.92 -5.72
C LYS A 69 29.75 -22.61 -6.44
N ARG A 70 30.53 -21.85 -7.23
CA ARG A 70 31.79 -22.31 -7.80
C ARG A 70 32.93 -22.21 -6.77
N PRO A 71 33.88 -23.18 -6.73
CA PRO A 71 35.02 -23.13 -5.82
C PRO A 71 35.95 -21.93 -6.09
N GLU A 72 36.05 -21.53 -7.35
CA GLU A 72 37.04 -20.56 -7.84
C GLU A 72 36.63 -19.10 -7.62
N GLU A 73 35.33 -18.86 -7.37
CA GLU A 73 34.79 -17.51 -7.22
C GLU A 73 34.00 -17.33 -5.92
N PRO A 74 34.33 -16.34 -5.08
CA PRO A 74 33.59 -16.09 -3.86
C PRO A 74 32.16 -15.66 -4.19
N LEU A 75 31.19 -16.36 -3.61
CA LEU A 75 29.77 -16.05 -3.81
C LEU A 75 29.41 -14.62 -3.35
N PHE A 76 30.03 -14.18 -2.27
CA PHE A 76 29.83 -12.85 -1.70
C PHE A 76 31.11 -12.04 -1.83
N THR A 77 31.00 -10.81 -2.34
CA THR A 77 32.11 -9.86 -2.47
C THR A 77 31.80 -8.58 -1.70
N PRO A 78 32.79 -7.98 -1.02
CA PRO A 78 32.58 -6.70 -0.34
C PRO A 78 32.39 -5.60 -1.39
N THR A 79 31.28 -4.88 -1.28
CA THR A 79 31.05 -3.61 -1.96
C THR A 79 31.34 -2.48 -0.96
N PRO A 80 31.60 -1.23 -1.39
CA PRO A 80 32.03 -0.14 -0.50
C PRO A 80 31.14 0.09 0.74
N PHE A 81 29.87 -0.34 0.70
CA PHE A 81 28.91 -0.11 1.79
C PHE A 81 28.33 -1.39 2.41
N TRP A 82 28.42 -2.57 1.76
CA TRP A 82 27.88 -3.84 2.28
C TRP A 82 28.47 -5.06 1.56
N CYS A 83 28.13 -6.26 2.03
CA CYS A 83 28.46 -7.50 1.34
C CYS A 83 27.30 -7.97 0.45
N TRP A 84 27.56 -8.25 -0.83
CA TRP A 84 26.53 -8.66 -1.80
C TRP A 84 27.00 -9.83 -2.67
N ILE A 85 26.06 -10.47 -3.37
CA ILE A 85 26.35 -11.49 -4.40
C ILE A 85 27.38 -10.93 -5.39
N SER A 86 28.40 -11.72 -5.71
CA SER A 86 29.49 -11.34 -6.63
C SER A 86 29.00 -10.93 -8.02
N ALA A 87 29.81 -10.11 -8.71
CA ALA A 87 29.49 -9.63 -10.06
C ALA A 87 29.46 -10.76 -11.09
N ALA A 88 30.21 -11.84 -10.85
CA ALA A 88 30.20 -13.02 -11.70
C ALA A 88 28.86 -13.77 -11.71
N TYR A 89 28.08 -13.68 -10.64
CA TYR A 89 26.73 -14.25 -10.58
C TYR A 89 25.66 -13.18 -10.88
N GLY A 90 25.88 -12.36 -11.90
CA GLY A 90 24.96 -11.30 -12.32
C GLY A 90 23.53 -11.81 -12.55
N TYR A 91 23.40 -13.00 -13.15
CA TYR A 91 22.12 -13.68 -13.39
C TYR A 91 21.38 -14.04 -12.10
N ALA A 92 22.10 -14.34 -11.01
CA ALA A 92 21.47 -14.61 -9.71
C ALA A 92 21.00 -13.32 -9.02
N ARG A 93 21.63 -12.16 -9.30
CA ARG A 93 21.26 -10.87 -8.68
C ARG A 93 19.85 -10.40 -9.07
N ILE A 94 19.40 -10.74 -10.28
CA ILE A 94 18.09 -10.34 -10.82
C ILE A 94 16.95 -10.96 -9.98
N PRO A 95 16.80 -12.30 -9.92
CA PRO A 95 15.76 -12.94 -9.11
C PRO A 95 15.99 -12.73 -7.60
N ALA A 96 17.24 -12.53 -7.15
CA ALA A 96 17.53 -12.31 -5.74
C ALA A 96 16.87 -11.06 -5.16
N PHE A 97 16.70 -10.01 -5.96
CA PHE A 97 16.22 -8.73 -5.44
C PHE A 97 15.59 -7.83 -6.50
N TYR A 98 16.27 -7.61 -7.64
CA TYR A 98 15.83 -6.61 -8.61
C TYR A 98 14.48 -6.92 -9.25
N LEU A 99 14.19 -8.20 -9.51
CA LEU A 99 12.90 -8.63 -10.03
C LEU A 99 11.76 -8.15 -9.13
N TRP A 100 11.83 -8.47 -7.84
CA TRP A 100 10.80 -8.12 -6.86
C TRP A 100 10.70 -6.62 -6.63
N LEU A 101 11.85 -5.94 -6.54
CA LEU A 101 11.91 -4.49 -6.40
C LEU A 101 11.18 -3.79 -7.55
N TRP A 102 11.51 -4.14 -8.80
CA TRP A 102 10.94 -3.52 -9.99
C TRP A 102 9.47 -3.91 -10.20
N SER A 103 9.09 -5.17 -9.98
CA SER A 103 7.69 -5.58 -10.04
C SER A 103 6.83 -4.84 -9.02
N SER A 104 7.29 -4.71 -7.77
CA SER A 104 6.60 -3.98 -6.71
C SER A 104 6.50 -2.48 -7.04
N THR A 105 7.58 -1.89 -7.56
CA THR A 105 7.61 -0.47 -7.95
C THR A 105 6.66 -0.21 -9.11
N GLY A 106 6.71 -1.04 -10.16
CA GLY A 106 5.85 -0.93 -11.32
C GLY A 106 4.38 -1.04 -10.94
N LEU A 107 4.00 -2.03 -10.13
CA LEU A 107 2.61 -2.18 -9.69
C LEU A 107 2.16 -1.01 -8.80
N SER A 108 3.05 -0.50 -7.94
CA SER A 108 2.74 0.67 -7.10
C SER A 108 2.51 1.94 -7.93
N ILE A 109 3.26 2.12 -9.03
CA ILE A 109 3.01 3.20 -10.00
C ILE A 109 1.67 3.00 -10.71
N LEU A 110 1.35 1.77 -11.13
CA LEU A 110 0.06 1.48 -11.78
C LEU A 110 -1.13 1.78 -10.85
N LEU A 111 -0.99 1.57 -9.54
CA LEU A 111 -2.00 1.92 -8.54
C LEU A 111 -2.25 3.43 -8.40
N TYR A 112 -1.36 4.28 -8.88
CA TYR A 112 -1.59 5.73 -8.90
C TYR A 112 -2.75 6.12 -9.83
N VAL A 113 -2.97 5.37 -10.92
CA VAL A 113 -4.06 5.62 -11.86
C VAL A 113 -5.44 5.46 -11.20
N PRO A 114 -5.78 4.31 -10.57
CA PRO A 114 -7.05 4.18 -9.87
C PRO A 114 -7.15 5.11 -8.65
N LEU A 115 -6.05 5.49 -7.98
CA LEU A 115 -6.08 6.54 -6.94
C LEU A 115 -6.71 7.81 -7.48
N PHE A 116 -6.20 8.28 -8.60
CA PHE A 116 -6.59 9.53 -9.21
C PHE A 116 -8.06 9.51 -9.62
N LEU A 117 -8.52 8.36 -10.15
CA LEU A 117 -9.91 8.15 -10.52
C LEU A 117 -10.85 8.07 -9.29
N CYS A 118 -10.41 7.44 -8.20
CA CYS A 118 -11.14 7.40 -6.94
C CYS A 118 -11.29 8.79 -6.30
N ILE A 119 -10.21 9.59 -6.26
CA ILE A 119 -10.24 10.96 -5.71
C ILE A 119 -11.20 11.85 -6.50
N ARG A 120 -11.28 11.68 -7.83
CA ARG A 120 -12.23 12.44 -8.67
C ARG A 120 -13.68 11.94 -8.59
N GLY A 121 -13.96 10.84 -7.88
CA GLY A 121 -15.31 10.27 -7.81
C GLY A 121 -15.82 9.71 -9.15
N ASN A 122 -14.91 9.49 -10.10
CA ASN A 122 -15.22 9.23 -11.51
C ASN A 122 -15.25 7.72 -11.83
N LEU A 123 -15.19 6.86 -10.81
CA LEU A 123 -15.04 5.41 -10.91
C LEU A 123 -16.28 4.70 -10.33
N GLU A 124 -17.25 4.42 -11.19
CA GLU A 124 -18.39 3.56 -10.87
C GLU A 124 -18.17 2.21 -11.57
N ILE A 125 -17.81 1.19 -10.78
CA ILE A 125 -17.64 -0.18 -11.26
C ILE A 125 -18.85 -0.95 -10.76
N ASP A 126 -19.64 -1.43 -11.71
CA ASP A 126 -20.87 -2.19 -11.49
C ASP A 126 -20.55 -3.46 -10.68
N PRO A 127 -21.16 -3.65 -9.49
CA PRO A 127 -20.87 -4.80 -8.62
C PRO A 127 -21.20 -6.15 -9.26
N THR A 128 -22.00 -6.18 -10.33
CA THR A 128 -22.36 -7.43 -11.03
C THR A 128 -21.39 -7.80 -12.16
N ARG A 129 -20.59 -6.85 -12.65
CA ARG A 129 -19.64 -7.07 -13.77
C ARG A 129 -18.36 -6.25 -13.56
N PRO A 130 -17.34 -6.78 -12.84
CA PRO A 130 -16.12 -6.04 -12.51
C PRO A 130 -15.28 -5.62 -13.73
N TRP A 131 -15.55 -6.19 -14.92
CA TRP A 131 -14.89 -5.83 -16.18
C TRP A 131 -15.49 -4.61 -16.88
N ARG A 132 -16.68 -4.13 -16.47
CA ARG A 132 -17.28 -2.89 -17.00
C ARG A 132 -16.89 -1.72 -16.11
N VAL A 133 -15.70 -1.18 -16.34
CA VAL A 133 -15.26 0.07 -15.73
C VAL A 133 -15.92 1.22 -16.49
N ALA A 134 -16.95 1.84 -15.90
CA ALA A 134 -17.60 3.01 -16.49
C ALA A 134 -16.94 4.29 -15.98
N LEU A 135 -16.24 5.00 -16.86
CA LEU A 135 -15.58 6.26 -16.57
C LEU A 135 -16.59 7.42 -16.76
N ARG A 136 -17.25 7.87 -15.70
CA ARG A 136 -18.34 8.88 -15.80
C ARG A 136 -17.82 10.29 -15.58
N ARG A 137 -17.85 11.17 -16.60
CA ARG A 137 -17.29 12.54 -16.59
C ARG A 137 -18.02 13.56 -15.70
N THR A 138 -19.20 13.25 -15.18
CA THR A 138 -20.05 14.17 -14.40
C THR A 138 -20.27 13.65 -12.98
N PRO A 139 -19.93 14.44 -11.94
CA PRO A 139 -20.14 14.05 -10.55
C PRO A 139 -21.64 14.01 -10.23
N THR A 140 -22.13 12.88 -9.71
CA THR A 140 -23.47 12.80 -9.12
C THR A 140 -23.46 13.50 -7.76
N PRO A 141 -24.54 14.19 -7.35
CA PRO A 141 -24.72 14.60 -5.97
C PRO A 141 -24.68 13.34 -5.10
N ILE A 142 -23.71 13.30 -4.18
CA ILE A 142 -23.42 12.15 -3.34
C ILE A 142 -24.50 12.10 -2.23
N GLU A 143 -25.65 11.49 -2.51
CA GLU A 143 -26.46 10.92 -1.42
C GLU A 143 -25.81 9.59 -1.02
N VAL A 144 -24.81 9.68 -0.13
CA VAL A 144 -24.18 8.50 0.46
C VAL A 144 -24.48 8.47 1.94
N ILE A 145 -25.46 7.65 2.29
CA ILE A 145 -25.77 7.26 3.65
C ILE A 145 -25.49 5.75 3.75
N GLY A 146 -24.37 5.39 4.40
CA GLY A 146 -24.06 3.97 4.67
C GLY A 146 -22.58 3.57 4.67
N PRO A 147 -22.28 2.26 4.80
CA PRO A 147 -20.93 1.68 4.94
C PRO A 147 -19.95 1.98 3.79
N ALA A 148 -20.43 2.53 2.68
CA ALA A 148 -19.62 2.89 1.51
C ALA A 148 -18.59 4.01 1.78
N ILE A 149 -18.92 5.06 2.56
CA ILE A 149 -17.96 6.12 2.95
C ILE A 149 -16.80 5.53 3.75
N ARG A 150 -17.11 4.64 4.70
CA ARG A 150 -16.09 3.98 5.55
C ARG A 150 -15.13 3.13 4.73
N ILE A 151 -15.62 2.45 3.69
CA ILE A 151 -14.79 1.64 2.77
C ILE A 151 -13.90 2.54 1.91
N ALA A 152 -14.42 3.66 1.40
CA ALA A 152 -13.66 4.62 0.60
C ALA A 152 -12.52 5.28 1.39
N ASP A 153 -12.81 5.70 2.63
CA ASP A 153 -11.79 6.27 3.53
C ASP A 153 -10.73 5.24 3.93
N GLN A 154 -11.13 3.99 4.18
CA GLN A 154 -10.19 2.92 4.47
C GLN A 154 -9.31 2.60 3.25
N SER A 155 -9.86 2.65 2.04
CA SER A 155 -9.15 2.41 0.79
C SER A 155 -8.13 3.52 0.48
N ARG A 156 -8.46 4.79 0.74
CA ARG A 156 -7.51 5.92 0.64
C ARG A 156 -6.28 5.71 1.52
N LYS A 157 -6.48 5.23 2.75
CA LYS A 157 -5.37 4.95 3.67
C LYS A 157 -4.51 3.78 3.22
N MET A 158 -5.12 2.74 2.63
CA MET A 158 -4.37 1.60 2.05
C MET A 158 -3.51 2.02 0.85
N LEU A 159 -3.84 3.12 0.18
CA LEU A 159 -3.06 3.61 -0.95
C LEU A 159 -1.81 4.44 -0.60
N MET A 160 -1.68 4.89 0.65
CA MET A 160 -0.47 5.57 1.11
C MET A 160 0.75 4.63 1.09
N TYR A 161 0.54 3.32 1.24
CA TYR A 161 1.61 2.32 1.22
C TYR A 161 2.33 2.27 -0.14
N PRO A 162 1.64 2.06 -1.29
CA PRO A 162 2.26 2.15 -2.61
C PRO A 162 2.97 3.49 -2.88
N VAL A 163 2.40 4.62 -2.45
CA VAL A 163 2.99 5.95 -2.71
C VAL A 163 4.32 6.11 -1.99
N VAL A 164 4.36 5.78 -0.69
CA VAL A 164 5.58 5.84 0.11
C VAL A 164 6.63 4.87 -0.44
N TYR A 165 6.20 3.67 -0.85
CA TYR A 165 7.10 2.71 -1.50
C TYR A 165 7.75 3.29 -2.77
N VAL A 166 6.98 3.94 -3.65
CA VAL A 166 7.50 4.57 -4.87
C VAL A 166 8.52 5.66 -4.53
N VAL A 167 8.22 6.54 -3.57
CA VAL A 167 9.12 7.63 -3.17
C VAL A 167 10.46 7.11 -2.63
N LEU A 168 10.45 6.03 -1.86
CA LEU A 168 11.66 5.47 -1.25
C LEU A 168 12.45 4.55 -2.20
N SER A 169 11.78 3.81 -3.08
CA SER A 169 12.40 2.77 -3.92
C SER A 169 12.76 3.20 -5.34
N VAL A 170 12.12 4.24 -5.89
CA VAL A 170 12.45 4.76 -7.23
C VAL A 170 13.86 5.38 -7.30
N PRO A 171 14.30 6.25 -6.38
CA PRO A 171 15.64 6.84 -6.44
C PRO A 171 16.75 5.78 -6.43
N PHE A 172 16.57 4.75 -5.59
CA PHE A 172 17.46 3.60 -5.53
C PHE A 172 17.44 2.77 -6.83
N SER A 173 16.27 2.59 -7.45
CA SER A 173 16.17 1.87 -8.73
C SER A 173 16.89 2.63 -9.86
N VAL A 174 16.67 3.94 -9.96
CA VAL A 174 17.29 4.78 -11.00
C VAL A 174 18.81 4.76 -10.88
N ILE A 175 19.35 4.92 -9.67
CA ILE A 175 20.81 4.96 -9.49
C ILE A 175 21.47 3.61 -9.78
N ARG A 176 20.78 2.50 -9.50
CA ARG A 176 21.24 1.14 -9.86
C ARG A 176 21.21 0.91 -11.36
N TRP A 177 20.20 1.43 -12.07
CA TRP A 177 20.16 1.39 -13.53
C TRP A 177 21.29 2.20 -14.14
N VAL A 178 21.54 3.41 -13.66
CA VAL A 178 22.66 4.26 -14.13
C VAL A 178 24.01 3.59 -13.88
N ALA A 179 24.23 3.05 -12.69
CA ALA A 179 25.49 2.37 -12.34
C ALA A 179 25.73 1.06 -13.12
N THR A 180 24.66 0.35 -13.53
CA THR A 180 24.77 -0.96 -14.19
C THR A 180 24.76 -0.84 -15.72
N PHE A 181 24.00 0.09 -16.29
CA PHE A 181 23.74 0.14 -17.74
C PHE A 181 24.40 1.31 -18.48
N LYS A 182 24.86 2.38 -17.80
CA LYS A 182 25.48 3.54 -18.48
C LYS A 182 27.01 3.58 -18.46
N ALA A 183 27.69 2.59 -17.89
CA ALA A 183 29.17 2.50 -17.84
C ALA A 183 29.90 3.75 -17.29
N THR A 184 29.21 4.69 -16.65
CA THR A 184 29.85 5.82 -15.96
C THR A 184 30.15 5.39 -14.53
N HIS A 185 31.41 5.01 -14.28
CA HIS A 185 31.93 4.58 -12.98
C HIS A 185 31.94 5.66 -11.87
N VAL A 186 31.44 6.86 -12.17
CA VAL A 186 31.49 8.03 -11.29
C VAL A 186 30.08 8.46 -10.91
N VAL A 187 29.40 7.66 -10.11
CA VAL A 187 28.28 8.17 -9.31
C VAL A 187 28.90 8.80 -8.06
N THR A 188 28.61 10.07 -7.80
CA THR A 188 29.12 10.78 -6.62
C THR A 188 28.74 10.00 -5.35
N THR A 189 29.74 9.49 -4.63
CA THR A 189 29.63 8.60 -3.47
C THR A 189 28.56 9.03 -2.44
N PRO A 190 28.39 10.33 -2.11
CA PRO A 190 27.36 10.78 -1.16
C PRO A 190 25.92 10.60 -1.67
N TRP A 191 25.67 10.83 -2.96
CA TRP A 191 24.33 10.71 -3.53
C TRP A 191 23.89 9.26 -3.58
N TYR A 192 24.81 8.36 -3.94
CA TYR A 192 24.57 6.93 -3.89
C TYR A 192 24.18 6.48 -2.48
N PHE A 193 24.95 6.89 -1.48
CA PHE A 193 24.69 6.59 -0.08
C PHE A 193 23.30 7.08 0.37
N LEU A 194 22.90 8.32 0.02
CA LEU A 194 21.59 8.85 0.37
C LEU A 194 20.45 8.00 -0.21
N CYS A 195 20.50 7.63 -1.49
CA CYS A 195 19.46 6.80 -2.12
C CYS A 195 19.36 5.41 -1.45
N ILE A 196 20.49 4.83 -1.03
CA ILE A 196 20.51 3.58 -0.28
C ILE A 196 19.85 3.77 1.08
N CYS A 197 20.19 4.82 1.83
CA CYS A 197 19.61 5.09 3.14
C CYS A 197 18.09 5.25 3.06
N LEU A 198 17.60 6.01 2.07
CA LEU A 198 16.16 6.17 1.82
C LEU A 198 15.47 4.83 1.59
N HIS A 199 16.07 3.96 0.78
CA HIS A 199 15.52 2.63 0.52
C HIS A 199 15.56 1.72 1.75
N ASN A 200 16.62 1.76 2.57
CA ASN A 200 16.67 0.98 3.81
C ASN A 200 15.65 1.44 4.86
N CYS A 201 15.21 2.71 4.80
CA CYS A 201 14.16 3.24 5.67
C CYS A 201 12.74 2.77 5.28
N GLU A 202 12.57 2.01 4.19
CA GLU A 202 11.26 1.50 3.75
C GLU A 202 10.55 0.69 4.84
N GLY A 203 11.29 -0.14 5.58
CA GLY A 203 10.73 -0.92 6.70
C GLY A 203 10.15 -0.03 7.79
N LEU A 204 10.88 1.03 8.18
CA LEU A 204 10.41 2.01 9.15
C LEU A 204 9.16 2.74 8.63
N ALA A 205 9.18 3.16 7.37
CA ALA A 205 8.06 3.85 6.76
C ALA A 205 6.78 2.98 6.73
N ASN A 206 6.91 1.69 6.43
CA ASN A 206 5.79 0.75 6.47
C ASN A 206 5.21 0.57 7.89
N VAL A 207 6.05 0.49 8.92
CA VAL A 207 5.62 0.40 10.32
C VAL A 207 4.93 1.69 10.77
N LEU A 208 5.49 2.86 10.42
CA LEU A 208 4.88 4.16 10.71
C LEU A 208 3.53 4.29 10.02
N LEU A 209 3.40 3.89 8.76
CA LEU A 209 2.13 3.87 8.05
C LEU A 209 1.11 2.95 8.74
N LEU A 210 1.53 1.77 9.22
CA LEU A 210 0.66 0.86 9.95
C LEU A 210 0.17 1.48 11.26
N ALA A 211 1.08 2.08 12.03
CA ALA A 211 0.78 2.73 13.29
C ALA A 211 -0.19 3.90 13.11
N LEU A 212 0.03 4.75 12.11
CA LEU A 212 -0.81 5.92 11.83
C LEU A 212 -2.16 5.55 11.17
N THR A 213 -2.20 4.48 10.38
CA THR A 213 -3.41 4.07 9.64
C THR A 213 -4.39 3.26 10.50
N ARG A 214 -3.88 2.46 11.45
CA ARG A 214 -4.69 1.59 12.33
C ARG A 214 -4.20 1.62 13.79
N PRO A 215 -4.34 2.77 14.50
CA PRO A 215 -3.93 2.87 15.90
C PRO A 215 -4.70 1.93 16.84
N SER A 216 -5.86 1.41 16.41
CA SER A 216 -6.67 0.45 17.15
C SER A 216 -6.10 -0.97 17.18
N ILE A 217 -5.26 -1.37 16.22
CA ILE A 217 -4.61 -2.70 16.20
C ILE A 217 -3.46 -2.78 17.22
N LEU A 218 -2.81 -1.65 17.50
CA LEU A 218 -1.66 -1.56 18.39
C LEU A 218 -2.03 -1.25 19.85
N GLY A 219 -3.31 -1.29 20.21
CA GLY A 219 -3.77 -1.06 21.58
C GLY A 219 -3.65 0.39 22.09
N PHE A 220 -3.04 1.30 21.32
CA PHE A 220 -2.91 2.72 21.70
C PHE A 220 -4.27 3.42 21.84
N ALA A 221 -5.29 2.99 21.08
CA ALA A 221 -6.66 3.47 21.25
C ALA A 221 -7.29 3.08 22.60
N MET A 222 -6.90 1.93 23.17
CA MET A 222 -7.41 1.48 24.48
C MET A 222 -6.77 2.26 25.63
N ALA A 223 -5.54 2.76 25.46
CA ALA A 223 -4.87 3.63 26.43
C ALA A 223 -5.53 5.03 26.50
N ALA A 224 -6.00 5.56 25.37
CA ALA A 224 -6.75 6.83 25.33
C ALA A 224 -8.16 6.70 25.94
N SER A 225 -8.83 5.56 25.74
CA SER A 225 -10.18 5.32 26.29
C SER A 225 -10.21 5.07 27.79
N ARG A 226 -9.09 4.69 28.43
CA ARG A 226 -9.05 4.42 29.89
C ARG A 226 -9.08 5.70 30.74
N GLY A 227 -9.04 6.89 30.11
CA GLY A 227 -9.19 8.19 30.76
C GLY A 227 -10.56 8.84 30.58
N GLN A 228 -11.48 8.23 29.83
CA GLN A 228 -12.82 8.78 29.59
C GLN A 228 -13.85 7.88 30.27
N GLY A 229 -14.51 8.43 31.29
CA GLY A 229 -15.54 7.75 32.09
C GLY A 229 -16.71 7.24 31.24
N PRO A 230 -17.65 6.48 31.84
CA PRO A 230 -18.67 5.73 31.11
C PRO A 230 -19.53 6.68 30.28
N ILE A 231 -19.53 6.49 28.96
CA ILE A 231 -20.51 7.10 28.07
C ILE A 231 -21.83 6.38 28.35
N VAL A 232 -22.78 7.11 28.93
CA VAL A 232 -24.17 6.70 29.04
C VAL A 232 -24.73 6.59 27.62
N ASP A 233 -25.16 5.40 27.22
CA ASP A 233 -25.85 5.18 25.94
C ASP A 233 -27.21 5.89 25.99
N GLU A 234 -27.30 7.08 25.40
CA GLU A 234 -28.57 7.70 25.02
C GLU A 234 -28.99 7.13 23.65
N PRO A 235 -30.17 6.49 23.51
CA PRO A 235 -30.59 5.95 22.22
C PRO A 235 -30.85 7.11 21.27
N THR A 236 -30.01 7.23 20.23
CA THR A 236 -30.19 8.19 19.15
C THR A 236 -31.40 7.80 18.31
N GLU A 237 -32.58 8.27 18.69
CA GLU A 237 -33.80 8.25 17.88
C GLU A 237 -33.55 9.07 16.59
N LEU A 238 -33.64 8.39 15.44
CA LEU A 238 -33.57 8.97 14.11
C LEU A 238 -34.78 9.87 13.85
N ARG A 239 -34.60 11.19 13.97
CA ARG A 239 -35.56 12.15 13.40
C ARG A 239 -35.42 12.21 11.89
N PHE A 240 -36.39 11.65 11.18
CA PHE A 240 -36.62 11.95 9.77
C PHE A 240 -37.22 13.35 9.64
N VAL A 241 -36.55 14.24 8.90
CA VAL A 241 -37.14 15.49 8.44
C VAL A 241 -38.07 15.14 7.28
N GLN A 242 -39.36 15.05 7.55
CA GLN A 242 -40.39 14.94 6.52
C GLN A 242 -40.56 16.33 5.89
N GLU A 243 -40.14 16.51 4.62
CA GLU A 243 -40.58 17.64 3.82
C GLU A 243 -42.08 17.48 3.53
N ASP A 244 -42.89 18.42 4.02
CA ASP A 244 -44.33 18.47 3.82
C ASP A 244 -44.61 19.09 2.43
N PRO A 245 -45.21 18.37 1.46
CA PRO A 245 -45.54 18.94 0.17
C PRO A 245 -46.81 19.77 0.27
N GLY A 246 -46.65 21.10 0.21
CA GLY A 246 -47.60 22.05 -0.37
C GLY A 246 -49.07 21.96 0.07
N ILE A 247 -49.46 22.79 1.03
CA ILE A 247 -50.85 23.24 1.19
C ILE A 247 -50.90 24.76 0.92
N PRO A 248 -51.69 25.25 -0.05
CA PRO A 248 -51.83 26.68 -0.29
C PRO A 248 -52.52 27.34 0.91
N ARG A 249 -51.88 28.35 1.52
CA ARG A 249 -52.54 29.24 2.49
C ARG A 249 -53.64 30.01 1.77
N ALA A 250 -54.88 29.55 1.92
CA ALA A 250 -56.06 30.33 1.60
C ALA A 250 -56.06 31.59 2.48
N SER A 251 -56.01 32.76 1.84
CA SER A 251 -56.25 34.04 2.47
C SER A 251 -57.71 34.12 2.91
N ARG A 252 -57.96 34.21 4.21
CA ARG A 252 -59.26 34.65 4.72
C ARG A 252 -59.10 36.03 5.32
N ARG A 253 -59.35 37.04 4.48
CA ARG A 253 -59.78 38.38 4.90
C ARG A 253 -61.04 38.21 5.76
N SER A 254 -61.01 38.65 7.00
CA SER A 254 -62.23 39.01 7.74
C SER A 254 -62.27 40.53 7.85
N GLY A 255 -63.18 41.13 7.11
CA GLY A 255 -63.57 42.53 7.26
C GLY A 255 -64.96 42.70 6.67
N VAL A 256 -65.76 43.49 7.40
CA VAL A 256 -67.05 44.10 7.05
C VAL A 256 -68.32 43.39 7.59
N ASP A 257 -68.72 43.86 8.77
CA ASP A 257 -69.95 44.61 9.12
C ASP A 257 -71.37 44.11 8.80
N SER A 258 -72.17 44.19 9.88
CA SER A 258 -73.53 44.75 10.01
C SER A 258 -74.71 44.15 9.23
N THR A 259 -75.75 43.72 9.97
CA THR A 259 -77.11 44.30 10.03
C THR A 259 -78.12 43.27 10.55
N GLY A 260 -79.09 43.72 11.35
CA GLY A 260 -80.29 42.96 11.74
C GLY A 260 -80.55 42.94 13.23
#